data_AF-A0A0P0YX75-F1
#
_entry.id   AF-A0A0P0YX75-F1
#
_cell.length_a   1.000
_cell.length_b   1.000
_cell.length_c   1.000
_cell.angle_alpha   90.00
_cell.angle_beta   90.00
_cell.angle_gamma   90.00
#
_symmetry.space_group_name_H-M   'P 1'
#
loop_
_entity.id
_entity.type
_entity.pdbx_description
1 polymer ?
#
loop_
_entity_poly.entity_id
_entity_poly.type
_entity_poly.pdbx_seq_one_letter_code
_entity_poly.pdbx_strand_id
1 'polypeptide(L)'
;MANPINDGGPAFPVIPPQDEHGIGSAPGYPFPDTGMSLRDWLAGKALTGTISNVDAMNKIFAGLDDGEDLTMAVAKSSYEFADAMLKAREVKP
;
A
#
# COMPACT_ATOMS: atom_id res chain seq x y z
N MET A 1 -6.11 21.73 7.87
CA MET A 1 -6.53 20.32 7.85
C MET A 1 -5.65 19.61 6.83
N ALA A 2 -5.03 18.48 7.18
CA ALA A 2 -4.20 17.74 6.22
C ALA A 2 -5.08 17.19 5.10
N ASN A 3 -4.62 17.24 3.85
CA ASN A 3 -5.33 16.62 2.74
C ASN A 3 -5.40 15.10 2.97
N PRO A 4 -6.50 14.43 2.60
CA PRO A 4 -6.58 12.97 2.64
C PRO A 4 -5.43 12.35 1.84
N ILE A 5 -4.80 11.31 2.38
CA ILE A 5 -3.77 10.54 1.65
C ILE A 5 -4.45 9.84 0.47
N ASN A 6 -3.87 9.95 -0.73
CA ASN A 6 -4.30 9.16 -1.88
C ASN A 6 -3.84 7.70 -1.69
N ASP A 7 -4.76 6.83 -1.26
CA ASP A 7 -4.48 5.42 -1.00
C ASP A 7 -4.71 4.51 -2.22
N GLY A 8 -5.18 5.08 -3.33
CA GLY A 8 -5.47 4.38 -4.58
C GLY A 8 -6.69 3.46 -4.56
N GLY A 9 -7.50 3.46 -3.48
CA GLY A 9 -8.65 2.59 -3.30
C GLY A 9 -8.27 1.14 -2.91
N PRO A 10 -9.20 0.17 -2.98
CA PRO A 10 -8.92 -1.22 -2.59
C PRO A 10 -7.93 -1.90 -3.57
N ALA A 11 -6.93 -2.58 -3.02
CA ALA A 11 -5.91 -3.31 -3.80
C ALA A 11 -6.49 -4.48 -4.62
N PHE A 12 -7.59 -5.06 -4.13
CA PHE A 12 -8.27 -6.20 -4.75
C PHE A 12 -9.77 -5.91 -4.85
N PRO A 13 -10.49 -6.54 -5.80
CA PRO A 13 -11.93 -6.36 -5.94
C PRO A 13 -12.68 -6.71 -4.64
N VAL A 14 -13.57 -5.81 -4.23
CA VAL A 14 -14.47 -6.00 -3.10
C VAL A 14 -15.85 -6.20 -3.70
N ILE A 15 -16.11 -7.42 -4.19
CA ILE A 15 -17.47 -7.80 -4.59
C ILE A 15 -17.99 -8.71 -3.48
N PRO A 16 -18.70 -8.17 -2.47
CA PRO A 16 -19.47 -9.04 -1.59
C PRO A 16 -20.47 -9.83 -2.45
N PRO A 17 -20.80 -11.09 -2.11
CA PRO A 17 -21.90 -11.78 -2.75
C PRO A 17 -23.12 -10.87 -2.69
N GLN A 18 -23.77 -10.64 -3.83
CA GLN A 18 -24.95 -9.80 -3.86
C GLN A 18 -26.12 -10.53 -3.20
N ASP A 19 -27.03 -9.79 -2.58
CA ASP A 19 -28.30 -10.33 -2.14
C ASP A 19 -29.11 -10.88 -3.33
N GLU A 20 -30.23 -11.55 -3.03
CA GLU A 20 -31.15 -12.12 -4.02
C GLU A 20 -31.75 -11.09 -4.99
N HIS A 21 -31.53 -9.79 -4.75
CA HIS A 21 -32.02 -8.68 -5.56
C HIS A 21 -30.93 -7.95 -6.33
N GLY A 22 -29.64 -8.25 -6.11
CA GLY A 22 -28.51 -7.60 -6.76
C GLY A 22 -28.20 -6.19 -6.25
N ILE A 23 -28.79 -5.76 -5.13
CA ILE A 23 -28.81 -4.35 -4.68
C ILE A 23 -28.00 -4.15 -3.37
N GLY A 24 -27.56 -5.22 -2.71
CA GLY A 24 -26.80 -5.14 -1.46
C GLY A 24 -25.90 -6.34 -1.22
N SER A 25 -25.18 -6.34 -0.08
CA SER A 25 -24.43 -7.51 0.39
C SER A 25 -25.39 -8.61 0.87
N ALA A 26 -25.11 -9.86 0.51
CA ALA A 26 -25.89 -11.01 0.94
C ALA A 26 -25.94 -11.15 2.47
N PRO A 27 -27.04 -11.70 3.04
CA PRO A 27 -27.13 -12.00 4.46
C PRO A 27 -25.93 -12.86 4.92
N GLY A 28 -25.18 -12.39 5.93
CA GLY A 28 -23.96 -13.04 6.39
C GLY A 28 -22.64 -12.40 5.92
N TYR A 29 -22.71 -11.36 5.05
CA TYR A 29 -21.58 -10.49 4.70
C TYR A 29 -21.76 -9.05 5.24
N PRO A 30 -21.73 -8.85 6.58
CA PRO A 30 -22.01 -7.55 7.21
C PRO A 30 -20.90 -6.50 7.03
N PHE A 31 -19.72 -6.88 6.54
CA PHE A 31 -18.56 -5.99 6.40
C PHE A 31 -18.03 -6.03 4.97
N PRO A 32 -18.55 -5.20 4.05
CA PRO A 32 -17.89 -4.92 2.78
C PRO A 32 -16.74 -3.93 3.04
N ASP A 33 -15.95 -4.13 4.09
CA ASP A 33 -14.78 -3.31 4.33
C ASP A 33 -13.89 -3.47 3.10
N THR A 34 -13.60 -2.36 2.44
CA THR A 34 -12.60 -2.32 1.39
C THR A 34 -11.33 -2.84 2.04
N GLY A 35 -10.80 -3.98 1.58
CA GLY A 35 -9.65 -4.64 2.21
C GLY A 35 -8.39 -3.76 2.22
N MET A 36 -7.21 -4.36 2.05
CA MET A 36 -5.96 -3.58 2.00
C MET A 36 -6.04 -2.49 0.90
N SER A 37 -5.59 -1.27 1.19
CA SER A 37 -5.50 -0.21 0.17
C SER A 37 -4.45 -0.56 -0.88
N LEU A 38 -4.58 -0.02 -2.09
CA LEU A 38 -3.60 -0.22 -3.16
C LEU A 38 -2.22 0.32 -2.74
N ARG A 39 -2.19 1.43 -2.01
CA ARG A 39 -0.99 2.00 -1.40
C ARG A 39 -0.30 1.01 -0.47
N ASP A 40 -1.03 0.42 0.48
CA ASP A 40 -0.47 -0.52 1.45
C ASP A 40 0.02 -1.81 0.77
N TRP A 41 -0.69 -2.27 -0.26
CA TRP A 41 -0.28 -3.44 -1.04
C TRP A 41 1.02 -3.19 -1.81
N LEU A 42 1.14 -2.04 -2.47
CA LEU A 42 2.36 -1.64 -3.18
C LEU A 42 3.53 -1.44 -2.20
N ALA A 43 3.28 -0.83 -1.05
CA ALA A 43 4.27 -0.68 0.00
C ALA A 43 4.76 -2.04 0.50
N GLY A 44 3.87 -3.01 0.71
CA GLY A 44 4.25 -4.38 1.08
C GLY A 44 5.10 -5.08 0.01
N LYS A 45 4.84 -4.83 -1.28
CA LYS A 45 5.66 -5.34 -2.39
C LYS A 45 7.06 -4.70 -2.39
N ALA A 46 7.14 -3.39 -2.22
CA ALA A 46 8.40 -2.66 -2.14
C ALA A 46 9.23 -3.10 -0.93
N LEU A 47 8.58 -3.26 0.23
CA LEU A 47 9.18 -3.77 1.45
C LEU A 47 9.79 -5.15 1.22
N THR A 48 9.01 -6.07 0.64
CA THR A 48 9.46 -7.45 0.38
C THR A 48 10.70 -7.48 -0.51
N GLY A 49 10.69 -6.73 -1.61
CA GLY A 49 11.85 -6.64 -2.51
C GLY A 49 13.08 -6.07 -1.80
N THR A 50 12.87 -5.01 -1.02
CA THR A 50 13.91 -4.32 -0.28
C THR A 50 14.56 -5.21 0.79
N ILE A 51 13.78 -5.89 1.64
CA ILE A 51 14.34 -6.74 2.71
C ILE A 51 14.93 -8.06 2.18
N SER A 52 14.51 -8.51 1.00
CA SER A 52 15.05 -9.72 0.37
C SER A 52 16.46 -9.56 -0.20
N ASN A 53 16.95 -8.32 -0.33
CA ASN A 53 18.24 -8.00 -0.91
C ASN A 53 19.13 -7.27 0.10
N VAL A 54 20.17 -7.97 0.56
CA VAL A 54 21.15 -7.45 1.54
C VAL A 54 21.87 -6.20 1.02
N ASP A 55 22.19 -6.14 -0.27
CA ASP A 55 22.84 -4.95 -0.85
C ASP A 55 21.90 -3.74 -0.90
N ALA A 56 20.61 -3.97 -1.16
CA ALA A 56 19.61 -2.92 -1.11
C ALA A 56 19.44 -2.38 0.32
N MET A 57 19.45 -3.28 1.31
CA MET A 57 19.43 -2.91 2.72
C MET A 57 20.67 -2.11 3.12
N ASN A 58 21.86 -2.57 2.76
CA ASN A 58 23.10 -1.88 3.05
C ASN A 58 23.16 -0.47 2.45
N LYS A 59 22.59 -0.26 1.26
CA LYS A 59 22.48 1.07 0.65
C LYS A 59 21.53 2.00 1.39
N ILE A 60 20.43 1.47 1.93
CA ILE A 60 19.52 2.24 2.78
C ILE A 60 20.25 2.62 4.08
N PHE A 61 20.91 1.65 4.74
CA PHE A 61 21.72 1.89 5.93
C PHE A 61 22.80 2.96 5.74
N ALA A 62 23.52 2.92 4.61
CA ALA A 62 24.60 3.85 4.33
C ALA A 62 24.14 5.31 4.16
N GLY A 63 22.84 5.54 3.96
CA GLY A 63 22.24 6.87 3.86
C GLY A 63 21.53 7.34 5.13
N LEU A 64 21.51 6.55 6.21
CA LEU A 64 20.88 6.93 7.47
C LEU A 64 21.80 7.85 8.28
N ASP A 65 21.20 8.84 8.93
CA ASP A 65 21.90 9.63 9.95
C ASP A 65 22.10 8.79 11.23
N ASP A 66 23.10 9.17 12.04
CA ASP A 66 23.37 8.52 13.32
C ASP A 66 22.12 8.57 14.23
N GLY A 67 21.54 7.39 14.48
CA GLY A 67 20.37 7.22 15.36
C GLY A 67 19.02 7.05 14.66
N GLU A 68 18.96 7.07 13.33
CA GLU A 68 17.73 6.70 12.61
C GLU A 68 17.41 5.20 12.75
N ASP A 69 16.15 4.88 13.10
CA ASP A 69 15.66 3.50 13.13
C ASP A 69 15.54 2.98 11.70
N LEU A 70 16.42 2.04 11.35
CA LEU A 70 16.39 1.33 10.07
C LEU A 70 14.98 0.87 9.70
N THR A 71 14.24 0.30 10.64
CA THR A 71 12.90 -0.25 10.39
C THR A 71 11.97 0.85 9.88
N MET A 72 12.05 2.03 10.49
CA MET A 72 11.29 3.21 10.07
C MET A 72 11.73 3.72 8.70
N ALA A 73 13.03 3.75 8.43
CA ALA A 73 13.54 4.16 7.13
C ALA A 73 13.09 3.25 5.99
N VAL A 74 13.13 1.93 6.21
CA VAL A 74 12.67 0.93 5.24
C VAL A 74 11.16 1.03 5.02
N ALA A 75 10.39 1.21 6.10
CA ALA A 75 8.95 1.42 5.99
C ALA A 75 8.63 2.69 5.19
N LYS A 76 9.29 3.81 5.50
CA LYS A 76 9.12 5.09 4.80
C LYS A 76 9.45 4.96 3.32
N SER A 77 10.60 4.40 2.97
CA SER A 77 11.00 4.16 1.58
C SER A 77 9.97 3.30 0.83
N SER A 78 9.42 2.28 1.49
CA SER A 78 8.39 1.41 0.89
C SER A 78 7.11 2.18 0.53
N TYR A 79 6.67 3.10 1.40
CA TYR A 79 5.53 3.97 1.11
C TYR A 79 5.86 5.02 0.04
N GLU A 80 7.09 5.54 -0.01
CA GLU A 80 7.52 6.47 -1.07
C GLU A 80 7.46 5.81 -2.46
N PHE A 81 7.86 4.53 -2.56
CA PHE A 81 7.66 3.76 -3.80
C PHE A 81 6.18 3.60 -4.16
N ALA A 82 5.33 3.28 -3.18
CA ALA A 82 3.89 3.15 -3.41
C ALA A 82 3.27 4.46 -3.92
N ASP A 83 3.61 5.59 -3.29
CA ASP A 83 3.13 6.91 -3.67
C ASP A 83 3.62 7.31 -5.07
N ALA A 84 4.86 6.96 -5.42
CA ALA A 84 5.41 7.17 -6.76
C ALA A 84 4.66 6.36 -7.84
N MET A 85 4.29 5.11 -7.54
CA MET A 85 3.52 4.26 -8.45
C MET A 85 2.09 4.77 -8.65
N LEU A 86 1.43 5.24 -7.59
CA LEU A 86 0.10 5.86 -7.69
C LEU A 86 0.16 7.13 -8.54
N LYS A 87 1.16 7.98 -8.31
CA LYS A 87 1.36 9.19 -9.11
C LYS A 87 1.65 8.88 -10.58
N ALA A 88 2.45 7.85 -10.87
CA ALA A 88 2.73 7.43 -12.24
C ALA A 88 1.46 6.96 -12.98
N ARG A 89 0.50 6.34 -12.27
CA ARG A 89 -0.79 5.92 -12.83
C ARG A 89 -1.69 7.09 -13.24
N GLU A 90 -1.58 8.24 -12.56
CA GLU A 90 -2.35 9.44 -12.89
C GLU A 90 -1.93 10.07 -14.22
N VAL A 91 -0.69 9.81 -14.64
CA VAL A 91 -0.16 10.23 -15.93
C VAL A 91 -0.59 9.21 -16.99
N LYS A 92 -1.73 9.43 -17.65
CA LYS A 92 -2.09 8.66 -18.85
C LYS A 92 -0.99 8.81 -19.92
N PRO A 93 -0.67 7.76 -20.69
CA PRO A 93 0.17 7.90 -21.88
C PRO A 93 -0.45 8.84 -22.92
#